data_AF-A0A7W3FQ59-F1
#
_entry.id   AF-A0A7W3FQ59-F1
#
_cell.length_a   1.000
_cell.length_b   1.000
_cell.length_c   1.000
_cell.angle_alpha   90.00
_cell.angle_beta   90.00
_cell.angle_gamma   90.00
#
_symmetry.space_group_name_H-M   'P 1'
#
loop_
_entity.id
_entity.type
_entity.pdbx_description
1 polymer ?
#
loop_
_entity_poly.entity_id
_entity_poly.type
_entity_poly.pdbx_seq_one_letter_code
_entity_poly.pdbx_strand_id
1 'polypeptide(L)'
;MGPRPEVGAVVVRINGGYFNFLRRASAEVPEYAAIGPVAGAGGRPGLSLPVPAAFASDYQSVTFGDGSLFSSAPVLSRRGTAVFAGKAQDDPNYRLPEGFSFDRGGLIPPGHLWHAHDANPRAGLSLPAGPGEGIVRLVAAPMPDRSMAASGYTLRTFSQVMARLDRLHPDGRGKGVANSSLNLDGGESLLLQAWAGGQRRVDIRQVSHPRSVGNFIEFRSHGVLGAGIPARQVGPEGPGDIHTPL
;
A
#
# COMPACT_ATOMS: atom_id res chain seq x y z
N MET A 1 18.80 3.82 11.91
CA MET A 1 17.83 3.40 12.95
C MET A 1 16.89 4.57 13.20
N GLY A 2 15.58 4.41 12.99
CA GLY A 2 14.60 5.45 13.35
C GLY A 2 14.39 5.52 14.87
N PRO A 3 13.82 6.61 15.39
CA PRO A 3 13.51 6.75 16.82
C PRO A 3 12.54 5.65 17.27
N ARG A 4 12.72 5.12 18.49
CA ARG A 4 11.78 4.16 19.10
C ARG A 4 10.44 4.87 19.36
N PRO A 5 9.30 4.21 19.10
CA PRO A 5 7.99 4.78 19.43
C PRO A 5 7.85 5.01 20.94
N GLU A 6 7.15 6.07 21.32
CA GLU A 6 6.76 6.31 22.72
C GLU A 6 5.94 5.14 23.27
N VAL A 7 6.03 4.92 24.59
CA VAL A 7 5.27 3.88 25.28
C VAL A 7 3.77 4.16 25.11
N GLY A 8 3.06 3.24 24.44
CA GLY A 8 1.63 3.36 24.15
C GLY A 8 1.29 3.75 22.70
N ALA A 9 2.26 4.17 21.88
CA ALA A 9 2.00 4.47 20.47
C ALA A 9 1.97 3.18 19.62
N VAL A 10 0.98 3.11 18.72
CA VAL A 10 0.95 2.21 17.57
C VAL A 10 1.52 2.96 16.37
N VAL A 11 2.50 2.36 15.70
CA VAL A 11 3.09 2.88 14.47
C VAL A 11 2.99 1.79 13.43
N VAL A 12 2.41 2.09 12.27
CA VAL A 12 2.38 1.16 11.13
C VAL A 12 2.95 1.88 9.92
N ARG A 13 3.85 1.21 9.20
CA ARG A 13 4.57 1.78 8.07
C ARG A 13 4.61 0.81 6.91
N ILE A 14 4.39 1.31 5.70
CA ILE A 14 4.60 0.61 4.44
C ILE A 14 5.51 1.44 3.52
N ASN A 15 6.24 0.80 2.62
CA ASN A 15 6.98 1.51 1.56
C ASN A 15 6.03 2.40 0.72
N GLY A 16 6.56 3.48 0.16
CA GLY A 16 5.80 4.45 -0.63
C GLY A 16 5.70 4.10 -2.11
N GLY A 17 5.57 5.15 -2.93
CA GLY A 17 5.56 5.06 -4.40
C GLY A 17 6.94 4.73 -4.96
N TYR A 18 7.02 4.73 -6.30
CA TYR A 18 8.28 4.46 -7.00
C TYR A 18 9.33 5.54 -6.70
N PHE A 19 10.60 5.17 -6.82
CA PHE A 19 11.74 6.05 -6.60
C PHE A 19 12.87 5.78 -7.60
N ASN A 20 13.85 6.67 -7.68
CA ASN A 20 14.96 6.63 -8.64
C ASN A 20 15.99 5.52 -8.34
N PHE A 21 15.54 4.28 -8.19
CA PHE A 21 16.37 3.13 -7.84
C PHE A 21 17.57 2.99 -8.77
N LEU A 22 18.77 2.85 -8.17
CA LEU A 22 20.04 2.82 -8.88
C LEU A 22 20.23 3.96 -9.89
N ARG A 23 19.57 5.10 -9.65
CA ARG A 23 19.60 6.30 -10.50
C ARG A 23 19.17 6.03 -11.95
N ARG A 24 18.28 5.05 -12.16
CA ARG A 24 17.86 4.58 -13.49
C ARG A 24 16.86 5.49 -14.19
N ALA A 25 16.11 6.33 -13.46
CA ALA A 25 15.23 7.32 -14.07
C ALA A 25 16.01 8.62 -14.39
N SER A 26 16.98 8.97 -13.54
CA SER A 26 17.95 10.03 -13.83
C SER A 26 19.26 9.78 -13.09
N ALA A 27 20.36 9.73 -13.83
CA ALA A 27 21.72 9.56 -13.32
C ALA A 27 22.23 10.79 -12.55
N GLU A 28 21.56 11.93 -12.63
CA GLU A 28 21.97 13.18 -11.99
C GLU A 28 21.28 13.37 -10.64
N VAL A 29 20.09 12.80 -10.46
CA VAL A 29 19.30 12.93 -9.25
C VAL A 29 19.65 11.80 -8.25
N PRO A 30 19.67 12.07 -6.93
CA PRO A 30 19.83 11.06 -5.90
C PRO A 30 18.89 9.85 -6.05
N GLU A 31 19.37 8.69 -5.62
CA GLU A 31 18.63 7.43 -5.74
C GLU A 31 17.29 7.47 -4.98
N TYR A 32 17.23 8.11 -3.82
CA TYR A 32 16.03 8.18 -2.99
C TYR A 32 14.95 9.15 -3.50
N ALA A 33 15.17 9.86 -4.62
CA ALA A 33 14.16 10.76 -5.17
C ALA A 33 12.91 9.98 -5.60
N ALA A 34 11.73 10.47 -5.21
CA ALA A 34 10.46 9.85 -5.60
C ALA A 34 10.18 10.04 -7.11
N ILE A 35 9.40 9.14 -7.70
CA ILE A 35 8.81 9.34 -9.03
C ILE A 35 7.42 9.95 -8.85
N GLY A 36 7.28 11.19 -9.29
CA GLY A 36 6.10 12.02 -9.05
C GLY A 36 6.15 12.79 -7.73
N PRO A 37 5.19 13.71 -7.51
CA PRO A 37 5.19 14.60 -6.35
C PRO A 37 5.20 13.86 -5.01
N VAL A 38 5.99 14.37 -4.06
CA VAL A 38 6.04 13.88 -2.67
C VAL A 38 6.20 15.06 -1.71
N ALA A 39 5.54 15.01 -0.56
CA ALA A 39 5.71 15.97 0.53
C ALA A 39 5.60 15.27 1.89
N GLY A 40 6.42 15.70 2.85
CA GLY A 40 6.35 15.24 4.23
C GLY A 40 5.21 15.90 5.02
N ALA A 41 5.06 15.51 6.28
CA ALA A 41 4.14 16.16 7.21
C ALA A 41 4.39 17.68 7.25
N GLY A 42 3.31 18.48 7.24
CA GLY A 42 3.36 19.93 7.07
C GLY A 42 3.48 20.40 5.62
N GLY A 43 3.40 19.49 4.63
CA GLY A 43 3.36 19.83 3.21
C GLY A 43 4.70 20.26 2.61
N ARG A 44 5.82 20.04 3.31
CA ARG A 44 7.15 20.38 2.78
C ARG A 44 7.48 19.48 1.58
N PRO A 45 7.68 20.03 0.37
CA PRO A 45 8.02 19.23 -0.81
C PRO A 45 9.31 18.46 -0.58
N GLY A 46 9.29 17.18 -0.96
CA GLY A 46 10.48 16.34 -1.02
C GLY A 46 11.11 16.35 -2.42
N LEU A 47 12.24 15.68 -2.55
CA LEU A 47 12.91 15.52 -3.83
C LEU A 47 12.14 14.52 -4.71
N SER A 48 11.76 14.95 -5.91
CA SER A 48 11.03 14.13 -6.86
C SER A 48 11.50 14.34 -8.31
N LEU A 49 11.40 13.27 -9.09
CA LEU A 49 11.47 13.25 -10.55
C LEU A 49 10.06 13.35 -11.16
N PRO A 50 9.91 13.77 -12.42
CA PRO A 50 8.63 13.73 -13.10
C PRO A 50 8.11 12.29 -13.26
N VAL A 51 6.79 12.14 -13.33
CA VAL A 51 6.17 10.87 -13.74
C VAL A 51 6.52 10.57 -15.20
N PRO A 52 6.75 9.31 -15.60
CA PRO A 52 6.99 9.00 -17.00
C PRO A 52 5.78 9.36 -17.85
N ALA A 53 5.98 10.11 -18.94
CA ALA A 53 4.89 10.68 -19.73
C ALA A 53 3.89 9.64 -20.24
N ALA A 54 4.36 8.46 -20.67
CA ALA A 54 3.52 7.36 -21.14
C ALA A 54 2.55 6.82 -20.07
N PHE A 55 2.85 7.03 -18.78
CA PHE A 55 2.05 6.57 -17.65
C PHE A 55 1.43 7.71 -16.85
N ALA A 56 1.50 8.96 -17.32
CA ALA A 56 1.00 10.11 -16.57
C ALA A 56 -0.47 9.96 -16.15
N SER A 57 -1.30 9.33 -17.00
CA SER A 57 -2.72 9.05 -16.70
C SER A 57 -2.96 7.95 -15.65
N ASP A 58 -1.94 7.15 -15.32
CA ASP A 58 -2.00 6.10 -14.30
C ASP A 58 -1.60 6.59 -12.91
N TYR A 59 -0.80 7.66 -12.85
CA TYR A 59 -0.34 8.22 -11.59
C TYR A 59 -1.45 9.00 -10.91
N GLN A 60 -1.64 8.68 -9.62
CA GLN A 60 -2.53 9.42 -8.75
C GLN A 60 -1.75 9.90 -7.54
N SER A 61 -1.97 11.16 -7.17
CA SER A 61 -1.48 11.70 -5.91
C SER A 61 -2.51 11.54 -4.81
N VAL A 62 -2.03 11.20 -3.62
CA VAL A 62 -2.81 11.11 -2.39
C VAL A 62 -2.27 12.16 -1.43
N THR A 63 -3.15 13.04 -0.97
CA THR A 63 -2.86 14.04 0.06
C THR A 63 -3.51 13.61 1.37
N PHE A 64 -2.74 13.62 2.46
CA PHE A 64 -3.22 13.32 3.81
C PHE A 64 -3.55 14.60 4.58
N GLY A 65 -4.29 14.44 5.68
CA GLY A 65 -4.76 15.57 6.50
C GLY A 65 -3.64 16.39 7.17
N ASP A 66 -2.44 15.82 7.33
CA ASP A 66 -1.26 16.52 7.85
C ASP A 66 -0.50 17.29 6.75
N GLY A 67 -1.05 17.35 5.53
CA GLY A 67 -0.44 17.97 4.36
C GLY A 67 0.60 17.10 3.65
N SER A 68 0.92 15.91 4.16
CA SER A 68 1.80 14.99 3.44
C SER A 68 1.15 14.49 2.15
N LEU A 69 1.99 14.19 1.17
CA LEU A 69 1.59 13.87 -0.19
C LEU A 69 2.51 12.78 -0.73
N PHE A 70 1.96 11.86 -1.51
CA PHE A 70 2.78 11.05 -2.42
C PHE A 70 2.01 10.75 -3.70
N SER A 71 2.74 10.43 -4.76
CA SER A 71 2.19 9.91 -6.00
C SER A 71 2.59 8.45 -6.20
N SER A 72 1.68 7.65 -6.75
CA SER A 72 1.99 6.29 -7.16
C SER A 72 1.04 5.84 -8.28
N ALA A 73 1.31 4.67 -8.84
CA ALA A 73 0.54 4.08 -9.94
C ALA A 73 0.60 2.55 -9.90
N PRO A 74 -0.35 1.88 -10.56
CA PRO A 74 -1.64 2.41 -11.03
C PRO A 74 -2.70 2.40 -9.93
N VAL A 75 -3.85 3.02 -10.19
CA VAL A 75 -5.07 2.78 -9.42
C VAL A 75 -5.51 1.33 -9.64
N LEU A 76 -5.60 0.57 -8.55
CA LEU A 76 -5.95 -0.85 -8.57
C LEU A 76 -7.47 -1.04 -8.54
N SER A 77 -8.17 -0.29 -7.71
CA SER A 77 -9.61 -0.38 -7.56
C SER A 77 -10.24 0.96 -7.22
N ARG A 78 -11.50 1.13 -7.63
CA ARG A 78 -12.33 2.27 -7.30
C ARG A 78 -13.65 1.78 -6.73
N ARG A 79 -13.96 2.18 -5.49
CA ARG A 79 -15.20 1.81 -4.78
C ARG A 79 -15.47 0.30 -4.83
N GLY A 80 -14.45 -0.50 -4.53
CA GLY A 80 -14.57 -1.95 -4.54
C GLY A 80 -14.63 -2.61 -5.92
N THR A 81 -14.46 -1.88 -7.01
CA THR A 81 -14.38 -2.44 -8.37
C THR A 81 -12.95 -2.42 -8.87
N ALA A 82 -12.46 -3.53 -9.42
CA ALA A 82 -11.13 -3.64 -10.03
C ALA A 82 -11.10 -2.83 -11.34
N VAL A 83 -10.23 -1.83 -11.43
CA VAL A 83 -10.16 -0.93 -12.60
C VAL A 83 -8.94 -1.14 -13.48
N PHE A 84 -7.83 -1.61 -12.90
CA PHE A 84 -6.61 -1.85 -13.69
C PHE A 84 -6.75 -3.07 -14.62
N ALA A 85 -7.53 -4.07 -14.19
CA ALA A 85 -7.72 -5.30 -14.95
C ALA A 85 -8.25 -5.07 -16.37
N GLY A 86 -9.14 -4.09 -16.56
CA GLY A 86 -9.65 -3.72 -17.88
C GLY A 86 -8.64 -2.89 -18.68
N LYS A 87 -7.98 -1.92 -18.03
CA LYS A 87 -7.02 -1.02 -18.68
C LYS A 87 -5.81 -1.77 -19.26
N ALA A 88 -5.29 -2.76 -18.52
CA ALA A 88 -4.03 -3.39 -18.86
C ALA A 88 -4.10 -4.48 -19.94
N GLN A 89 -5.29 -4.95 -20.30
CA GLN A 89 -5.44 -6.12 -21.16
C GLN A 89 -4.90 -5.86 -22.57
N ASP A 90 -5.25 -4.71 -23.13
CA ASP A 90 -5.06 -4.39 -24.55
C ASP A 90 -4.05 -3.26 -24.81
N ASP A 91 -3.52 -2.61 -23.76
CA ASP A 91 -2.56 -1.53 -23.91
C ASP A 91 -1.11 -2.05 -23.86
N PRO A 92 -0.33 -1.89 -24.96
CA PRO A 92 1.05 -2.37 -25.04
C PRO A 92 2.00 -1.68 -24.05
N ASN A 93 1.64 -0.52 -23.50
CA ASN A 93 2.44 0.16 -22.48
C ASN A 93 2.52 -0.63 -21.17
N TYR A 94 1.69 -1.64 -20.96
CA TYR A 94 1.74 -2.49 -19.76
C TYR A 94 2.50 -3.80 -19.97
N ARG A 95 3.16 -3.94 -21.12
CA ARG A 95 3.99 -5.09 -21.49
C ARG A 95 5.43 -4.65 -21.69
N LEU A 96 6.34 -5.61 -21.57
CA LEU A 96 7.74 -5.39 -21.91
C LEU A 96 7.83 -5.03 -23.39
N PRO A 97 8.60 -3.99 -23.76
CA PRO A 97 8.81 -3.63 -25.16
C PRO A 97 9.35 -4.80 -25.98
N GLU A 98 9.10 -4.78 -27.29
CA GLU A 98 9.67 -5.76 -28.20
C GLU A 98 11.21 -5.76 -28.10
N GLY A 99 11.82 -6.95 -28.05
CA GLY A 99 13.26 -7.10 -27.89
C GLY A 99 13.80 -6.86 -26.47
N PHE A 100 12.95 -6.53 -25.49
CA PHE A 100 13.38 -6.45 -24.08
C PHE A 100 13.80 -7.84 -23.57
N SER A 101 14.90 -7.91 -22.83
CA SER A 101 15.36 -9.14 -22.19
C SER A 101 16.16 -8.80 -20.93
N PHE A 102 15.77 -9.39 -19.81
CA PHE A 102 16.54 -9.30 -18.57
C PHE A 102 17.90 -10.00 -18.70
N ASP A 103 17.97 -11.12 -19.44
CA ASP A 103 19.22 -11.88 -19.66
C ASP A 103 20.27 -11.07 -20.44
N ARG A 104 19.83 -10.16 -21.31
CA ARG A 104 20.70 -9.22 -22.02
C ARG A 104 21.00 -7.94 -21.23
N GLY A 105 20.64 -7.89 -19.94
CA GLY A 105 20.84 -6.73 -19.08
C GLY A 105 19.80 -5.62 -19.26
N GLY A 106 18.65 -5.91 -19.88
CA GLY A 106 17.53 -4.99 -19.97
C GLY A 106 17.02 -4.58 -18.59
N LEU A 107 16.88 -3.28 -18.37
CA LEU A 107 16.41 -2.71 -17.10
C LEU A 107 15.13 -1.93 -17.33
N ILE A 108 14.15 -2.13 -16.45
CA ILE A 108 12.92 -1.34 -16.47
C ILE A 108 13.21 -0.01 -15.74
N PRO A 109 12.99 1.14 -16.38
CA PRO A 109 13.13 2.43 -15.71
C PRO A 109 12.12 2.53 -14.56
N PRO A 110 12.52 3.06 -13.39
CA PRO A 110 11.62 3.20 -12.25
C PRO A 110 10.36 4.00 -12.60
N GLY A 111 9.23 3.53 -12.10
CA GLY A 111 7.92 4.14 -12.35
C GLY A 111 7.27 3.78 -13.69
N HIS A 112 7.95 3.02 -14.56
CA HIS A 112 7.32 2.44 -15.74
C HIS A 112 6.48 1.21 -15.37
N LEU A 113 5.36 1.02 -16.06
CA LEU A 113 4.41 -0.08 -15.80
C LEU A 113 4.53 -1.25 -16.80
N TRP A 114 5.65 -1.36 -17.53
CA TRP A 114 5.89 -2.38 -18.56
C TRP A 114 5.77 -3.83 -18.07
N HIS A 115 5.98 -4.10 -16.78
CA HIS A 115 5.89 -5.46 -16.21
C HIS A 115 4.61 -5.68 -15.42
N ALA A 116 3.51 -5.01 -15.80
CA ALA A 116 2.22 -5.13 -15.12
C ALA A 116 1.66 -6.55 -15.17
N HIS A 117 1.92 -7.28 -16.26
CA HIS A 117 1.52 -8.67 -16.47
C HIS A 117 2.44 -9.69 -15.79
N ASP A 118 3.61 -9.26 -15.30
CA ASP A 118 4.55 -10.16 -14.64
C ASP A 118 4.20 -10.30 -13.16
N ALA A 119 4.15 -11.54 -12.70
CA ALA A 119 3.93 -11.84 -11.29
C ALA A 119 5.10 -11.36 -10.44
N ASN A 120 4.79 -10.56 -9.42
CA ASN A 120 5.77 -9.96 -8.53
C ASN A 120 5.22 -9.84 -7.10
N PRO A 121 6.09 -9.60 -6.11
CA PRO A 121 5.66 -9.07 -4.81
C PRO A 121 4.98 -7.71 -4.99
N ARG A 122 3.88 -7.47 -4.29
CA ARG A 122 3.08 -6.23 -4.42
C ARG A 122 2.84 -5.57 -3.07
N ALA A 123 2.76 -4.24 -3.10
CA ALA A 123 2.33 -3.40 -2.01
C ALA A 123 1.13 -2.57 -2.47
N GLY A 124 0.16 -2.35 -1.57
CA GLY A 124 -1.03 -1.59 -1.88
C GLY A 124 -1.51 -0.76 -0.70
N LEU A 125 -2.15 0.36 -1.02
CA LEU A 125 -2.83 1.22 -0.07
C LEU A 125 -4.31 1.28 -0.43
N SER A 126 -5.17 0.89 0.49
CA SER A 126 -6.63 1.04 0.39
C SER A 126 -7.06 2.23 1.25
N LEU A 127 -7.77 3.18 0.64
CA LEU A 127 -8.18 4.44 1.25
C LEU A 127 -9.71 4.59 1.24
N PRO A 128 -10.30 5.11 2.32
CA PRO A 128 -11.71 5.51 2.31
C PRO A 128 -11.93 6.72 1.38
N ALA A 129 -13.18 6.94 0.97
CA ALA A 129 -13.54 8.06 0.09
C ALA A 129 -13.34 9.43 0.76
N GLY A 130 -13.46 9.48 2.09
CA GLY A 130 -13.17 10.65 2.89
C GLY A 130 -12.66 10.31 4.31
N PRO A 131 -12.17 11.31 5.05
CA PRO A 131 -11.77 11.15 6.45
C PRO A 131 -12.94 10.62 7.30
N GLY A 132 -12.69 9.58 8.10
CA GLY A 132 -13.71 8.97 8.97
C GLY A 132 -14.72 8.06 8.25
N GLU A 133 -14.67 7.94 6.92
CA GLU A 133 -15.62 7.13 6.14
C GLU A 133 -15.24 5.65 6.01
N GLY A 134 -14.15 5.22 6.64
CA GLY A 134 -13.71 3.83 6.58
C GLY A 134 -12.35 3.59 7.23
N ILE A 135 -11.73 2.47 6.85
CA ILE A 135 -10.42 2.06 7.36
C ILE A 135 -9.38 2.22 6.26
N VAL A 136 -8.25 2.82 6.58
CA VAL A 136 -7.05 2.73 5.75
C VAL A 136 -6.43 1.34 5.92
N ARG A 137 -6.15 0.64 4.81
CA ARG A 137 -5.46 -0.65 4.85
C ARG A 137 -4.14 -0.57 4.11
N LEU A 138 -3.10 -1.07 4.76
CA LEU A 138 -1.78 -1.29 4.18
C LEU A 138 -1.68 -2.77 3.85
N VAL A 139 -1.41 -3.08 2.59
CA VAL A 139 -1.43 -4.46 2.08
C VAL A 139 -0.05 -4.79 1.55
N ALA A 140 0.55 -5.86 2.10
CA ALA A 140 1.78 -6.42 1.61
C ALA A 140 1.53 -7.85 1.12
N ALA A 141 1.88 -8.12 -0.12
CA ALA A 141 1.75 -9.41 -0.77
C ALA A 141 3.14 -9.90 -1.22
N PRO A 142 3.92 -10.55 -0.34
CA PRO A 142 5.21 -11.12 -0.69
C PRO A 142 5.05 -12.27 -1.68
N MET A 143 6.12 -12.53 -2.43
CA MET A 143 6.22 -13.66 -3.36
C MET A 143 7.17 -14.71 -2.74
N PRO A 144 6.68 -15.89 -2.35
CA PRO A 144 7.50 -16.90 -1.69
C PRO A 144 8.67 -17.41 -2.55
N ASP A 145 8.44 -17.56 -3.86
CA ASP A 145 9.47 -18.03 -4.79
C ASP A 145 9.42 -17.25 -6.09
N ARG A 146 10.40 -16.36 -6.29
CA ARG A 146 10.49 -15.51 -7.48
C ARG A 146 10.81 -16.27 -8.77
N SER A 147 11.31 -17.50 -8.69
CA SER A 147 11.50 -18.36 -9.86
C SER A 147 10.17 -18.96 -10.36
N MET A 148 9.16 -19.01 -9.49
CA MET A 148 7.82 -19.50 -9.81
C MET A 148 6.85 -18.35 -9.98
N ALA A 149 6.55 -17.95 -11.22
CA ALA A 149 5.60 -16.88 -11.51
C ALA A 149 4.23 -17.08 -10.81
N ALA A 150 3.78 -18.32 -10.63
CA ALA A 150 2.52 -18.64 -9.94
C ALA A 150 2.49 -18.23 -8.45
N SER A 151 3.64 -17.94 -7.83
CA SER A 151 3.73 -17.59 -6.41
C SER A 151 3.53 -16.09 -6.12
N GLY A 152 3.46 -15.26 -7.17
CA GLY A 152 3.33 -13.80 -7.07
C GLY A 152 1.99 -13.28 -7.59
N TYR A 153 1.91 -11.95 -7.74
CA TYR A 153 0.71 -11.29 -8.26
C TYR A 153 1.05 -10.41 -9.46
N THR A 154 0.34 -10.61 -10.56
CA THR A 154 0.25 -9.61 -11.63
C THR A 154 -0.55 -8.41 -11.11
N LEU A 155 -0.39 -7.22 -11.70
CA LEU A 155 -1.20 -6.07 -11.30
C LEU A 155 -2.70 -6.30 -11.55
N ARG A 156 -3.05 -7.11 -12.55
CA ARG A 156 -4.44 -7.55 -12.79
C ARG A 156 -5.00 -8.35 -11.63
N THR A 157 -4.30 -9.40 -11.19
CA THR A 157 -4.75 -10.24 -10.07
C THR A 157 -4.74 -9.45 -8.77
N PHE A 158 -3.73 -8.61 -8.55
CA PHE A 158 -3.65 -7.77 -7.35
C PHE A 158 -4.78 -6.73 -7.31
N SER A 159 -5.16 -6.16 -8.46
CA SER A 159 -6.33 -5.27 -8.59
C SER A 159 -7.63 -5.94 -8.14
N GLN A 160 -7.83 -7.23 -8.47
CA GLN A 160 -8.98 -8.00 -8.00
C GLN A 160 -8.95 -8.26 -6.49
N VAL A 161 -7.77 -8.54 -5.92
CA VAL A 161 -7.58 -8.71 -4.47
C VAL A 161 -7.92 -7.42 -3.74
N MET A 162 -7.36 -6.29 -4.17
CA MET A 162 -7.63 -4.99 -3.56
C MET A 162 -9.10 -4.60 -3.67
N ALA A 163 -9.75 -4.86 -4.81
CA ALA A 163 -11.18 -4.63 -4.98
C ALA A 163 -12.04 -5.43 -3.98
N ARG A 164 -11.64 -6.68 -3.67
CA ARG A 164 -12.32 -7.48 -2.62
C ARG A 164 -12.10 -6.89 -1.23
N LEU A 165 -10.86 -6.48 -0.92
CA LEU A 165 -10.52 -5.84 0.36
C LEU A 165 -11.25 -4.51 0.55
N ASP A 166 -11.44 -3.74 -0.52
CA ASP A 166 -12.11 -2.45 -0.50
C ASP A 166 -13.60 -2.53 -0.14
N ARG A 167 -14.22 -3.71 -0.35
CA ARG A 167 -15.61 -3.98 0.05
C ARG A 167 -15.74 -4.50 1.48
N LEU A 168 -14.63 -4.77 2.17
CA LEU A 168 -14.69 -5.17 3.58
C LEU A 168 -15.03 -3.95 4.44
N HIS A 169 -16.09 -4.06 5.23
CA HIS A 169 -16.46 -3.04 6.22
C HIS A 169 -16.00 -3.45 7.62
N PRO A 170 -15.48 -2.52 8.43
CA PRO A 170 -15.05 -2.79 9.81
C PRO A 170 -16.09 -3.48 10.69
N ASP A 171 -17.36 -3.12 10.52
CA ASP A 171 -18.46 -3.55 11.38
C ASP A 171 -19.18 -4.80 10.87
N GLY A 172 -18.77 -5.34 9.71
CA GLY A 172 -19.41 -6.48 9.06
C GLY A 172 -20.84 -6.22 8.57
N ARG A 173 -21.38 -5.00 8.69
CA ARG A 173 -22.80 -4.70 8.41
C ARG A 173 -23.05 -4.24 6.97
N GLY A 174 -22.02 -4.18 6.13
CA GLY A 174 -22.15 -3.83 4.71
C GLY A 174 -22.63 -2.39 4.45
N LYS A 175 -22.61 -1.52 5.47
CA LYS A 175 -23.04 -0.12 5.36
C LYS A 175 -21.80 0.77 5.34
N GLY A 176 -21.38 1.18 4.15
CA GLY A 176 -20.31 2.17 3.95
C GLY A 176 -19.96 2.29 2.47
N VAL A 177 -19.30 3.38 2.09
CA VAL A 177 -18.75 3.52 0.74
C VAL A 177 -17.50 2.64 0.66
N ALA A 178 -17.44 1.75 -0.33
CA ALA A 178 -16.26 0.93 -0.54
C ALA A 178 -15.02 1.81 -0.80
N ASN A 179 -13.87 1.36 -0.32
CA ASN A 179 -12.60 2.06 -0.49
C ASN A 179 -12.16 2.08 -1.96
N SER A 180 -11.11 2.85 -2.25
CA SER A 180 -10.34 2.78 -3.48
C SER A 180 -8.89 2.46 -3.16
N SER A 181 -8.19 1.76 -4.05
CA SER A 181 -6.83 1.31 -3.80
C SER A 181 -5.83 1.75 -4.86
N LEU A 182 -4.62 2.04 -4.40
CA LEU A 182 -3.47 2.42 -5.20
C LEU A 182 -2.35 1.39 -5.03
N ASN A 183 -1.67 1.04 -6.11
CA ASN A 183 -0.44 0.25 -6.05
C ASN A 183 0.70 1.09 -5.48
N LEU A 184 1.58 0.47 -4.70
CA LEU A 184 2.81 1.06 -4.18
C LEU A 184 4.03 0.34 -4.79
N ASP A 185 5.24 0.80 -4.48
CA ASP A 185 6.44 0.12 -4.98
C ASP A 185 6.50 -1.33 -4.47
N GLY A 186 6.75 -2.26 -5.37
CA GLY A 186 6.67 -3.70 -5.09
C GLY A 186 8.06 -4.33 -5.03
N GLY A 187 8.11 -5.60 -5.44
CA GLY A 187 9.39 -6.30 -5.59
C GLY A 187 10.17 -6.34 -4.29
N GLU A 188 11.46 -6.03 -4.37
CA GLU A 188 12.36 -6.04 -3.20
C GLU A 188 12.15 -4.84 -2.28
N SER A 189 11.42 -3.82 -2.72
CA SER A 189 11.08 -2.65 -1.90
C SER A 189 9.95 -2.94 -0.92
N LEU A 190 9.26 -4.07 -1.07
CA LEU A 190 8.13 -4.46 -0.24
C LEU A 190 8.55 -4.55 1.24
N LEU A 191 7.99 -3.65 2.04
CA LEU A 191 8.17 -3.62 3.49
C LEU A 191 6.87 -3.16 4.15
N LEU A 192 6.35 -3.95 5.09
CA LEU A 192 5.27 -3.56 6.01
C LEU A 192 5.70 -3.89 7.43
N GLN A 193 5.73 -2.87 8.29
CA GLN A 193 6.13 -3.01 9.68
C GLN A 193 5.10 -2.36 10.60
N ALA A 194 4.87 -2.98 11.75
CA ALA A 194 4.03 -2.42 12.80
C ALA A 194 4.71 -2.56 14.16
N TRP A 195 4.60 -1.52 14.97
CA TRP A 195 5.03 -1.49 16.36
C TRP A 195 3.85 -1.09 17.24
N ALA A 196 3.75 -1.71 18.41
CA ALA A 196 2.77 -1.34 19.43
C ALA A 196 3.42 -1.45 20.81
N GLY A 197 3.37 -0.37 21.59
CA GLY A 197 4.00 -0.32 22.91
C GLY A 197 5.53 -0.50 22.84
N GLY A 198 6.17 0.07 21.81
CA GLY A 198 7.61 -0.06 21.58
C GLY A 198 8.08 -1.43 21.04
N GLN A 199 7.22 -2.44 20.96
CA GLN A 199 7.55 -3.77 20.44
C GLN A 199 7.11 -3.93 18.98
N ARG A 200 7.94 -4.54 18.14
CA ARG A 200 7.59 -4.88 16.75
C ARG A 200 6.60 -6.04 16.74
N ARG A 201 5.44 -5.83 16.12
CA ARG A 201 4.34 -6.81 15.99
C ARG A 201 4.24 -7.41 14.60
N VAL A 202 4.55 -6.62 13.57
CA VAL A 202 4.52 -7.04 12.17
C VAL A 202 5.84 -6.67 11.52
N ASP A 203 6.37 -7.58 10.71
CA ASP A 203 7.61 -7.39 9.94
C ASP A 203 7.55 -8.25 8.67
N ILE A 204 6.81 -7.76 7.67
CA ILE A 204 6.68 -8.41 6.36
C ILE A 204 7.64 -7.74 5.39
N ARG A 205 8.47 -8.54 4.73
CA ARG A 205 9.47 -8.09 3.76
C ARG A 205 9.64 -9.12 2.65
N GLN A 206 9.97 -8.69 1.44
CA GLN A 206 10.32 -9.61 0.36
C GLN A 206 11.71 -10.21 0.51
N VAL A 207 12.68 -9.39 0.95
CA VAL A 207 14.09 -9.77 1.09
C VAL A 207 14.53 -9.67 2.54
N SER A 208 15.47 -10.52 2.98
CA SER A 208 15.94 -10.55 4.37
C SER A 208 16.59 -9.23 4.81
N HIS A 209 17.30 -8.57 3.89
CA HIS A 209 17.90 -7.25 4.07
C HIS A 209 17.08 -6.22 3.30
N PRO A 210 16.25 -5.40 3.97
CA PRO A 210 15.43 -4.40 3.30
C PRO A 210 16.33 -3.41 2.56
N ARG A 211 16.04 -3.19 1.29
CA ARG A 211 16.67 -2.12 0.52
C ARG A 211 16.22 -0.74 0.99
N SER A 212 17.05 0.26 0.74
CA SER A 212 16.63 1.67 0.84
C SER A 212 15.49 1.95 -0.15
N VAL A 213 14.50 2.73 0.28
CA VAL A 213 13.38 3.20 -0.55
C VAL A 213 13.29 4.72 -0.48
N GLY A 214 12.69 5.35 -1.50
CA GLY A 214 12.59 6.81 -1.58
C GLY A 214 11.70 7.43 -0.50
N ASN A 215 10.60 6.76 -0.15
CA ASN A 215 9.68 7.24 0.89
C ASN A 215 8.92 6.09 1.58
N PHE A 216 8.32 6.43 2.72
CA PHE A 216 7.43 5.57 3.47
C PHE A 216 6.11 6.28 3.74
N ILE A 217 5.04 5.51 3.85
CA ILE A 217 3.75 5.97 4.39
C ILE A 217 3.66 5.42 5.80
N GLU A 218 3.45 6.30 6.77
CA GLU A 218 3.42 5.93 8.18
C GLU A 218 2.17 6.50 8.85
N PHE A 219 1.47 5.63 9.58
CA PHE A 219 0.36 5.98 10.45
C PHE A 219 0.82 5.82 11.89
N ARG A 220 0.56 6.85 12.71
CA ARG A 220 0.84 6.82 14.15
C ARG A 220 -0.43 7.12 14.92
N SER A 221 -0.67 6.37 15.99
CA SER A 221 -1.62 6.80 17.01
C SER A 221 -0.95 7.87 17.87
N HIS A 222 -1.55 9.05 17.98
CA HIS A 222 -1.22 9.98 19.05
C HIS A 222 -1.94 9.47 20.31
N GLY A 223 -1.19 9.00 21.29
CA GLY A 223 -1.75 8.33 22.46
C GLY A 223 -2.57 9.29 23.34
N VAL A 224 -3.83 8.93 23.58
CA VAL A 224 -4.33 8.79 24.96
C VAL A 224 -4.96 7.40 25.05
N LEU A 225 -4.15 6.36 25.25
CA LEU A 225 -4.63 5.11 25.82
C LEU A 225 -4.72 5.30 27.34
N GLY A 226 -5.67 6.14 27.76
CA GLY A 226 -5.83 6.57 29.15
C GLY A 226 -7.26 6.95 29.55
N ALA A 227 -8.24 6.91 28.64
CA ALA A 227 -9.65 6.88 29.00
C ALA A 227 -10.16 5.48 28.69
N GLY A 228 -10.54 4.75 29.74
CA GLY A 228 -10.98 3.38 29.63
C GLY A 228 -12.02 3.22 28.52
N ILE A 229 -11.87 2.15 27.73
CA ILE A 229 -13.03 1.52 27.12
C ILE A 229 -13.97 1.26 28.30
N PRO A 230 -15.17 1.88 28.40
CA PRO A 230 -16.10 1.47 29.42
C PRO A 230 -16.33 -0.01 29.18
N ALA A 231 -15.90 -0.82 30.14
CA ALA A 231 -16.31 -2.20 30.22
C ALA A 231 -17.82 -2.17 30.04
N ARG A 232 -18.31 -2.80 28.98
CA ARG A 232 -19.73 -3.09 28.86
C ARG A 232 -20.07 -3.80 30.17
N GLN A 233 -20.85 -3.15 31.03
CA GLN A 233 -21.45 -3.83 32.17
C GLN A 233 -22.28 -4.95 31.58
N VAL A 234 -21.69 -6.15 31.54
CA VAL A 234 -22.46 -7.38 31.51
C VAL A 234 -23.07 -7.42 32.91
N GLY A 235 -24.31 -6.94 33.01
CA GLY A 235 -25.10 -7.14 34.21
C GLY A 235 -25.19 -8.64 34.49
N PRO A 236 -25.30 -9.05 35.76
CA PRO A 236 -25.46 -10.46 36.08
C PRO A 236 -26.83 -10.91 35.55
N GLU A 237 -26.85 -11.59 34.41
CA GLU A 237 -27.98 -12.45 34.08
C GLU A 237 -27.96 -13.59 35.10
N GLY A 238 -28.86 -13.48 36.08
CA GLY A 238 -29.18 -14.57 36.99
C GLY A 238 -29.72 -15.78 36.23
N PRO A 239 -29.77 -16.96 36.88
CA PRO A 239 -30.27 -18.17 36.25
C PRO A 239 -31.80 -18.03 36.08
N GLY A 240 -32.22 -17.83 34.84
CA GLY A 240 -33.62 -17.79 34.45
C GLY A 240 -34.00 -19.09 33.74
N ASP A 241 -34.74 -19.92 34.46
CA ASP A 241 -35.21 -21.23 34.05
C ASP A 241 -36.04 -21.26 32.76
N ILE A 242 -35.96 -22.45 32.17
CA ILE A 242 -36.70 -22.99 31.03
C ILE A 242 -38.21 -22.88 31.25
N HIS A 243 -38.96 -22.41 30.25
CA HIS A 243 -40.34 -22.86 29.99
C HIS A 243 -40.73 -22.66 28.52
N THR A 244 -40.81 -23.76 27.76
CA THR A 244 -41.83 -23.98 26.71
C THR A 244 -43.19 -24.14 27.43
N PRO A 245 -44.33 -23.67 26.87
CA PRO A 245 -45.01 -24.30 25.71
C PRO A 245 -45.70 -23.23 24.80
N LEU A 246 -46.27 -23.43 23.61
CA LEU A 246 -46.78 -24.50 22.74
C LEU A 246 -46.37 -24.15 21.30
#